data_AF-A0A1S3GRG5-F1
#
_entry.id   AF-A0A1S3GRG5-F1
#
_cell.length_a   1.000
_cell.length_b   1.000
_cell.length_c   1.000
_cell.angle_alpha   90.00
_cell.angle_beta   90.00
_cell.angle_gamma   90.00
#
_symmetry.space_group_name_H-M   'P 1'
#
loop_
_entity.id
_entity.type
_entity.pdbx_description
1 polymer ?
#
loop_
_entity_poly.entity_id
_entity_poly.type
_entity_poly.pdbx_seq_one_letter_code
_entity_poly.pdbx_strand_id
1 'polypeptide(L)'
;MAVSWRSWLANEGVKHLCLLIWLSLNVLLFWKTFLLYNQGPEYHYLHQMLGLGLCLSRASASVLNFNCSLILLPMCRTLLAFLRGSSKIPSRMTRRMLDKSRTFHITCGVTICIFSGVHVAAHLINALNFSVNYSEDFLELNAARYRHEDPRKLLFTTVPGLTGVCMVLVLFLMVTASTYAIRVSSYDIFWYTHNLFFIFYMLLMLHVSGGLLKYQTNLDTHPPGCMNLNRTRYQEVLLGNLPQYFPDSSLGGFSTLEEPNRNTLVKICVEEPRFQANFPQTWLWISGPLCLYCAERLYRCLRSNKPVTIVSVISHPSDVMEIRMVKENFKARPGQYIILHCPSVSALENHPFTLTMVGEEQHEDFEGNYIESVDGLRQYFHFHDTNSASP
;
A
#
# COMPACT_ATOMS: atom_id res chain seq x y z
N MET A 1 14.11 -17.82 33.23
CA MET A 1 12.78 -18.39 33.61
C MET A 1 12.03 -18.76 32.33
N ALA A 2 11.89 -20.05 32.04
CA ALA A 2 11.11 -20.49 30.88
C ALA A 2 9.62 -20.29 31.19
N VAL A 3 8.99 -19.33 30.50
CA VAL A 3 7.55 -19.08 30.63
C VAL A 3 6.83 -20.32 30.10
N SER A 4 5.94 -20.92 30.91
CA SER A 4 5.14 -22.08 30.48
C SER A 4 4.46 -21.80 29.15
N TRP A 5 4.54 -22.74 28.19
CA TRP A 5 3.93 -22.62 26.86
C TRP A 5 2.46 -22.18 26.91
N ARG A 6 1.70 -22.64 27.91
CA ARG A 6 0.30 -22.24 28.14
C ARG A 6 0.17 -20.77 28.52
N SER A 7 1.07 -20.26 29.35
CA SER A 7 1.11 -18.84 29.73
C SER A 7 1.54 -17.95 28.57
N TRP A 8 2.52 -18.40 27.77
CA TRP A 8 2.93 -17.69 26.55
C TRP A 8 1.81 -17.66 25.51
N LEU A 9 1.13 -18.78 25.25
CA LEU A 9 0.04 -18.84 24.27
C LEU A 9 -1.16 -17.98 24.70
N ALA A 10 -1.50 -17.98 26.00
CA ALA A 10 -2.54 -17.10 26.54
C ALA A 10 -2.17 -15.60 26.43
N ASN A 11 -0.87 -15.27 26.52
CA ASN A 11 -0.40 -13.88 26.55
C ASN A 11 0.04 -13.31 25.19
N GLU A 12 0.48 -14.15 24.28
CA GLU A 12 1.09 -13.72 23.02
C GLU A 12 0.55 -14.49 21.82
N GLY A 13 -0.19 -15.59 22.02
CA GLY A 13 -0.73 -16.41 20.93
C GLY A 13 -1.62 -15.63 19.97
N VAL A 14 -2.48 -14.74 20.46
CA VAL A 14 -3.43 -14.03 19.58
C VAL A 14 -2.77 -12.95 18.72
N LYS A 15 -1.70 -12.28 19.19
CA LYS A 15 -0.95 -11.36 18.30
C LYS A 15 -0.32 -12.13 17.14
N HIS A 16 0.20 -13.32 17.44
CA HIS A 16 0.84 -14.16 16.44
C HIS A 16 -0.19 -14.77 15.50
N LEU A 17 -1.37 -15.15 16.00
CA LEU A 17 -2.48 -15.61 15.16
C LEU A 17 -2.96 -14.50 14.20
N CYS A 18 -3.16 -13.29 14.69
CA CYS A 18 -3.56 -12.16 13.84
C CYS A 18 -2.50 -11.84 12.78
N LEU A 19 -1.22 -11.83 13.19
CA LEU A 19 -0.09 -11.65 12.27
C LEU A 19 -0.01 -12.81 11.25
N LEU A 20 -0.29 -14.04 11.65
CA LEU A 20 -0.37 -15.20 10.76
C LEU A 20 -1.51 -15.06 9.75
N ILE A 21 -2.68 -14.61 10.19
CA ILE A 21 -3.83 -14.37 9.31
C ILE A 21 -3.47 -13.27 8.30
N TRP A 22 -2.93 -12.14 8.76
CA TRP A 22 -2.51 -11.06 7.87
C TRP A 22 -1.42 -11.52 6.89
N LEU A 23 -0.42 -12.28 7.35
CA LEU A 23 0.64 -12.82 6.49
C LEU A 23 0.05 -13.79 5.44
N SER A 24 -0.86 -14.67 5.88
CA SER A 24 -1.55 -15.60 4.99
C SER A 24 -2.36 -14.87 3.93
N LEU A 25 -3.09 -13.81 4.30
CA LEU A 25 -3.81 -12.96 3.34
C LEU A 25 -2.88 -12.33 2.30
N ASN A 26 -1.71 -11.83 2.72
CA ASN A 26 -0.70 -11.30 1.79
C ASN A 26 -0.20 -12.37 0.80
N VAL A 27 0.14 -13.55 1.30
CA VAL A 27 0.60 -14.68 0.46
C VAL A 27 -0.51 -15.13 -0.50
N LEU A 28 -1.75 -15.25 -0.01
CA LEU A 28 -2.91 -15.64 -0.82
C LEU A 28 -3.20 -14.61 -1.92
N LEU A 29 -3.17 -13.31 -1.60
CA LEU A 29 -3.35 -12.24 -2.59
C LEU A 29 -2.24 -12.28 -3.63
N PHE A 30 -0.98 -12.40 -3.20
CA PHE A 30 0.15 -12.51 -4.12
C PHE A 30 -0.01 -13.71 -5.06
N TRP A 31 -0.26 -14.90 -4.50
CA TRP A 31 -0.36 -16.14 -5.26
C TRP A 31 -1.55 -16.14 -6.22
N LYS A 32 -2.73 -15.71 -5.74
CA LYS A 32 -3.94 -15.61 -6.57
C LYS A 32 -3.72 -14.66 -7.74
N THR A 33 -3.16 -13.47 -7.50
CA THR A 33 -2.87 -12.51 -8.57
C THR A 33 -1.77 -13.04 -9.49
N PHE A 34 -0.73 -13.67 -8.96
CA PHE A 34 0.33 -14.27 -9.79
C PHE A 34 -0.23 -15.31 -10.76
N LEU A 35 -1.05 -16.25 -10.27
CA LEU A 35 -1.68 -17.27 -11.11
C LEU A 35 -2.63 -16.67 -12.15
N LEU A 36 -3.40 -15.65 -11.79
CA LEU A 36 -4.31 -14.97 -12.72
C LEU A 36 -3.57 -14.41 -13.94
N TYR A 37 -2.43 -13.75 -13.75
CA TYR A 37 -1.66 -13.18 -14.86
C TYR A 37 -0.74 -14.18 -15.56
N ASN A 38 -0.47 -15.34 -14.94
CA ASN A 38 0.33 -16.40 -15.53
C ASN A 38 -0.50 -17.38 -16.38
N GLN A 39 -1.73 -17.68 -15.95
CA GLN A 39 -2.59 -18.71 -16.56
C GLN A 39 -3.89 -18.14 -17.13
N GLY A 40 -4.26 -16.90 -16.83
CA GLY A 40 -5.50 -16.29 -17.28
C GLY A 40 -5.52 -16.11 -18.81
N PRO A 41 -6.55 -16.59 -19.52
CA PRO A 41 -6.64 -16.47 -20.97
C PRO A 41 -6.74 -15.00 -21.42
N GLU A 42 -7.36 -14.13 -20.62
CA GLU A 42 -7.49 -12.69 -20.85
C GLU A 42 -6.14 -11.96 -20.96
N TYR A 43 -5.11 -12.51 -20.33
CA TYR A 43 -3.78 -11.91 -20.25
C TYR A 43 -2.75 -12.62 -21.11
N HIS A 44 -3.16 -13.61 -21.93
CA HIS A 44 -2.26 -14.47 -22.68
C HIS A 44 -1.25 -13.68 -23.54
N TYR A 45 -1.74 -12.77 -24.39
CA TYR A 45 -0.90 -11.96 -25.27
C TYR A 45 0.03 -11.03 -24.49
N LEU A 46 -0.46 -10.42 -23.42
CA LEU A 46 0.34 -9.54 -22.56
C LEU A 46 1.42 -10.32 -21.80
N HIS A 47 1.10 -11.53 -21.36
CA HIS A 47 2.04 -12.42 -20.71
C HIS A 47 3.11 -12.93 -21.67
N GLN A 48 2.77 -13.23 -22.93
CA GLN A 48 3.78 -13.59 -23.94
C GLN A 48 4.80 -12.46 -24.16
N MET A 49 4.36 -11.20 -24.13
CA MET A 49 5.25 -10.05 -24.32
C MET A 49 6.11 -9.75 -23.08
N LEU A 50 5.53 -9.78 -21.89
CA LEU A 50 6.18 -9.32 -20.65
C LEU A 50 6.74 -10.44 -19.78
N GLY A 51 6.26 -11.67 -19.97
CA GLY A 51 6.63 -12.85 -19.20
C GLY A 51 6.37 -12.72 -17.70
N LEU A 52 7.28 -13.28 -16.91
CA LEU A 52 7.19 -13.32 -15.45
C LEU A 52 7.21 -11.93 -14.79
N GLY A 53 7.78 -10.92 -15.46
CA GLY A 53 7.79 -9.54 -14.95
C GLY A 53 6.37 -8.98 -14.79
N LEU A 54 5.44 -9.35 -15.68
CA LEU A 54 4.03 -8.98 -15.53
C LEU A 54 3.44 -9.60 -14.27
N CYS A 55 3.58 -10.91 -14.10
CA CYS A 55 3.03 -11.64 -12.96
C CYS A 55 3.55 -11.09 -11.62
N LEU A 56 4.87 -10.85 -11.52
CA LEU A 56 5.51 -10.31 -10.32
C LEU A 56 5.08 -8.85 -10.05
N SER A 57 5.03 -8.00 -11.08
CA SER A 57 4.61 -6.59 -10.91
C SER A 57 3.16 -6.47 -10.42
N ARG A 58 2.25 -7.31 -10.94
CA ARG A 58 0.83 -7.31 -10.55
C ARG A 58 0.58 -7.96 -9.20
N ALA A 59 1.25 -9.07 -8.90
CA ALA A 59 1.15 -9.73 -7.60
C ALA A 59 1.68 -8.83 -6.48
N SER A 60 2.85 -8.21 -6.67
CA SER A 60 3.39 -7.22 -5.72
C SER A 60 2.50 -5.99 -5.57
N ALA A 61 1.91 -5.47 -6.66
CA ALA A 61 0.98 -4.34 -6.60
C ALA A 61 -0.28 -4.66 -5.78
N SER A 62 -0.83 -5.87 -5.88
CA SER A 62 -1.98 -6.31 -5.07
C SER A 62 -1.65 -6.32 -3.58
N VAL A 63 -0.48 -6.86 -3.23
CA VAL A 63 0.04 -6.84 -1.84
C VAL A 63 0.30 -5.41 -1.35
N LEU A 64 0.85 -4.54 -2.20
CA LEU A 64 1.07 -3.14 -1.87
C LEU A 64 -0.26 -2.41 -1.63
N ASN A 65 -1.25 -2.57 -2.51
CA ASN A 65 -2.58 -1.98 -2.33
C ASN A 65 -3.22 -2.41 -1.00
N PHE A 66 -3.12 -3.70 -0.66
CA PHE A 66 -3.63 -4.22 0.60
C PHE A 66 -2.91 -3.60 1.81
N ASN A 67 -1.57 -3.60 1.85
CA ASN A 67 -0.85 -3.05 3.00
C ASN A 67 -0.94 -1.52 3.10
N CYS A 68 -0.94 -0.80 1.97
CA CYS A 68 -1.17 0.64 1.91
C CYS A 68 -2.59 1.01 2.35
N SER A 69 -3.59 0.14 2.21
CA SER A 69 -4.91 0.39 2.78
C SER A 69 -4.93 0.18 4.31
N LEU A 70 -4.22 -0.83 4.80
CA LEU A 70 -4.19 -1.17 6.23
C LEU A 70 -3.30 -0.28 7.08
N ILE A 71 -2.22 0.28 6.54
CA ILE A 71 -1.20 1.00 7.33
C ILE A 71 -1.73 2.25 8.05
N LEU A 72 -2.82 2.86 7.56
CA LEU A 72 -3.47 4.03 8.17
C LEU A 72 -4.38 3.65 9.35
N LEU A 73 -5.00 2.47 9.32
CA LEU A 73 -5.98 2.06 10.34
C LEU A 73 -5.39 2.03 11.77
N PRO A 74 -4.17 1.52 12.01
CA PRO A 74 -3.52 1.58 13.32
C PRO A 74 -3.24 2.99 13.85
N MET A 75 -3.22 4.00 12.96
CA MET A 75 -2.92 5.38 13.33
C MET A 75 -4.17 6.21 13.68
N CYS A 76 -5.36 5.68 13.42
CA CYS A 76 -6.66 6.25 13.81
C CYS A 76 -6.94 6.08 15.32
N ARG A 77 -6.08 6.63 16.19
CA ARG A 77 -6.09 6.39 17.65
C ARG A 77 -7.43 6.71 18.33
N THR A 78 -8.20 7.70 17.87
CA THR A 78 -9.52 8.00 18.46
C THR A 78 -10.52 6.90 18.15
N LEU A 79 -10.50 6.38 16.92
CA LEU A 79 -11.32 5.23 16.54
C LEU A 79 -10.91 3.99 17.36
N LEU A 80 -9.61 3.76 17.51
CA LEU A 80 -9.11 2.67 18.36
C LEU A 80 -9.58 2.86 19.81
N ALA A 81 -9.48 4.07 20.37
CA ALA A 81 -9.98 4.36 21.72
C ALA A 81 -11.49 4.12 21.87
N PHE A 82 -12.29 4.49 20.86
CA PHE A 82 -13.73 4.21 20.83
C PHE A 82 -14.04 2.72 20.77
N LEU A 83 -13.35 1.98 19.90
CA LEU A 83 -13.48 0.52 19.79
C LEU A 83 -13.11 -0.17 21.11
N ARG A 84 -12.08 0.31 21.80
CA ARG A 84 -11.70 -0.18 23.14
C ARG A 84 -12.79 0.03 24.20
N GLY A 85 -13.52 1.14 24.14
CA GLY A 85 -14.59 1.48 25.07
C GLY A 85 -15.95 0.86 24.75
N SER A 86 -16.10 0.25 23.56
CA SER A 86 -17.35 -0.35 23.13
C SER A 86 -17.63 -1.66 23.86
N SER A 87 -18.81 -1.76 24.48
CA SER A 87 -19.32 -2.98 25.12
C SER A 87 -19.57 -4.13 24.13
N LYS A 88 -19.56 -3.86 22.82
CA LYS A 88 -19.71 -4.87 21.74
C LYS A 88 -18.45 -5.68 21.45
N ILE A 89 -17.29 -5.33 22.01
CA ILE A 89 -16.07 -6.15 21.92
C ILE A 89 -15.92 -6.92 23.25
N PRO A 90 -16.47 -8.14 23.36
CA PRO A 90 -16.58 -8.85 24.64
C PRO A 90 -15.22 -9.34 25.17
N SER A 91 -14.18 -9.39 24.34
CA SER A 91 -12.92 -10.05 24.71
C SER A 91 -11.87 -9.06 25.22
N ARG A 92 -11.34 -9.28 26.45
CA ARG A 92 -10.08 -8.67 26.94
C ARG A 92 -8.93 -8.83 25.91
N MET A 93 -8.99 -9.91 25.11
CA MET A 93 -8.02 -10.24 24.08
C MET A 93 -7.94 -9.20 22.96
N THR A 94 -9.08 -8.74 22.45
CA THR A 94 -9.14 -7.79 21.33
C THR A 94 -8.68 -6.39 21.75
N ARG A 95 -8.94 -6.00 23.00
CA ARG A 95 -8.40 -4.75 23.57
C ARG A 95 -6.87 -4.76 23.61
N ARG A 96 -6.26 -5.88 24.03
CA ARG A 96 -4.80 -6.03 24.06
C ARG A 96 -4.16 -6.02 22.65
N MET A 97 -4.88 -6.46 21.62
CA MET A 97 -4.42 -6.33 20.22
C MET A 97 -4.33 -4.86 19.79
N LEU A 98 -5.32 -4.08 20.19
CA LEU A 98 -5.40 -2.67 19.88
C LEU A 98 -4.25 -1.86 20.50
N ASP A 99 -3.82 -2.26 21.70
CA ASP A 99 -2.69 -1.63 22.38
C ASP A 99 -1.34 -1.86 21.66
N LYS A 100 -1.23 -2.91 20.81
CA LYS A 100 -0.03 -3.20 19.99
C LYS A 100 -0.18 -2.73 18.53
N SER A 101 -1.14 -1.86 18.23
CA SER A 101 -1.42 -1.38 16.86
C SER A 101 -0.21 -0.70 16.19
N ARG A 102 0.64 0.01 16.96
CA ARG A 102 1.89 0.61 16.46
C ARG A 102 2.84 -0.42 15.88
N THR A 103 3.00 -1.57 16.54
CA THR A 103 3.87 -2.65 16.05
C THR A 103 3.36 -3.18 14.72
N PHE A 104 2.04 -3.34 14.58
CA PHE A 104 1.43 -3.75 13.32
C PHE A 104 1.65 -2.72 12.19
N HIS A 105 1.55 -1.40 12.47
CA HIS A 105 1.89 -0.37 11.49
C HIS A 105 3.34 -0.49 10.99
N ILE A 106 4.30 -0.74 11.90
CA ILE A 106 5.71 -0.92 11.53
C ILE A 106 5.88 -2.18 10.66
N THR A 107 5.24 -3.30 11.01
CA THR A 107 5.26 -4.53 10.20
C THR A 107 4.68 -4.32 8.81
N CYS A 108 3.57 -3.58 8.69
CA CYS A 108 3.01 -3.19 7.39
C CYS A 108 4.00 -2.31 6.60
N GLY A 109 4.63 -1.32 7.25
CA GLY A 109 5.62 -0.44 6.63
C GLY A 109 6.82 -1.21 6.04
N VAL A 110 7.39 -2.16 6.80
CA VAL A 110 8.49 -3.02 6.32
C VAL A 110 8.04 -3.84 5.10
N THR A 111 6.82 -4.38 5.14
CA THR A 111 6.26 -5.17 4.03
C THR A 111 6.08 -4.32 2.77
N ILE A 112 5.60 -3.09 2.91
CA ILE A 112 5.51 -2.13 1.80
C ILE A 112 6.89 -1.88 1.19
N CYS A 113 7.93 -1.73 2.00
CA CYS A 113 9.29 -1.52 1.49
C CYS A 113 9.80 -2.72 0.68
N ILE A 114 9.64 -3.93 1.20
CA ILE A 114 10.08 -5.16 0.54
C ILE A 114 9.36 -5.34 -0.80
N PHE A 115 8.02 -5.27 -0.79
CA PHE A 115 7.25 -5.46 -2.02
C PHE A 115 7.36 -4.28 -2.99
N SER A 116 7.67 -3.06 -2.51
CA SER A 116 8.00 -1.93 -3.39
C SER A 116 9.29 -2.20 -4.17
N GLY A 117 10.32 -2.74 -3.52
CA GLY A 117 11.55 -3.17 -4.21
C GLY A 117 11.28 -4.22 -5.28
N VAL A 118 10.51 -5.27 -4.96
CA VAL A 118 10.10 -6.31 -5.92
C VAL A 118 9.29 -5.72 -7.07
N HIS A 119 8.35 -4.82 -6.77
CA HIS A 119 7.49 -4.16 -7.75
C HIS A 119 8.29 -3.31 -8.74
N VAL A 120 9.22 -2.49 -8.24
CA VAL A 120 10.10 -1.66 -9.07
C VAL A 120 10.99 -2.54 -9.96
N ALA A 121 11.63 -3.56 -9.39
CA ALA A 121 12.47 -4.49 -10.16
C ALA A 121 11.68 -5.18 -11.28
N ALA A 122 10.47 -5.65 -10.99
CA ALA A 122 9.59 -6.25 -12.00
C ALA A 122 9.18 -5.23 -13.09
N HIS A 123 8.91 -3.97 -12.74
CA HIS A 123 8.62 -2.93 -13.71
C HIS A 123 9.81 -2.54 -14.60
N LEU A 124 11.03 -2.58 -14.07
CA LEU A 124 12.25 -2.39 -14.87
C LEU A 124 12.42 -3.50 -15.91
N ILE A 125 12.19 -4.75 -15.51
CA ILE A 125 12.19 -5.91 -16.44
C ILE A 125 11.09 -5.74 -17.49
N ASN A 126 9.88 -5.34 -17.09
CA ASN A 126 8.77 -5.11 -18.04
C ASN A 126 9.07 -3.98 -19.03
N ALA A 127 9.73 -2.91 -18.59
CA ALA A 127 10.14 -1.82 -19.47
C ALA A 127 11.13 -2.30 -20.55
N LEU A 128 12.05 -3.20 -20.19
CA LEU A 128 12.95 -3.85 -21.14
C LEU A 128 12.19 -4.77 -22.09
N ASN A 129 11.27 -5.59 -21.57
CA ASN A 129 10.49 -6.52 -22.36
C ASN A 129 9.56 -5.80 -23.36
N PHE A 130 8.96 -4.67 -22.98
CA PHE A 130 8.20 -3.82 -23.91
C PHE A 130 9.04 -3.26 -25.06
N SER A 131 10.34 -3.02 -24.84
CA SER A 131 11.25 -2.53 -25.86
C SER A 131 11.71 -3.64 -26.82
N VAL A 132 12.06 -4.81 -26.27
CA VAL A 132 12.61 -5.94 -27.04
C VAL A 132 11.52 -6.75 -27.75
N ASN A 133 10.41 -7.02 -27.07
CA ASN A 133 9.30 -7.85 -27.56
C ASN A 133 8.17 -7.00 -28.16
N TYR A 134 8.51 -5.85 -28.73
CA TYR A 134 7.57 -4.99 -29.44
C TYR A 134 6.92 -5.76 -30.60
N SER A 135 5.59 -5.76 -30.67
CA SER A 135 4.84 -6.44 -31.72
C SER A 135 4.06 -5.46 -32.58
N GLU A 136 4.30 -5.44 -33.89
CA GLU A 136 3.53 -4.63 -34.84
C GLU A 136 2.07 -5.11 -34.98
N ASP A 137 1.79 -6.36 -34.64
CA ASP A 137 0.45 -6.95 -34.72
C ASP A 137 -0.47 -6.46 -33.60
N PHE A 138 0.10 -6.06 -32.45
CA PHE A 138 -0.66 -5.68 -31.26
C PHE A 138 -0.26 -4.28 -30.74
N LEU A 139 -0.37 -3.27 -31.62
CA LEU A 139 -0.01 -1.88 -31.32
C LEU A 139 -0.68 -1.35 -30.05
N GLU A 140 -1.94 -1.70 -29.81
CA GLU A 140 -2.68 -1.24 -28.64
C GLU A 140 -2.13 -1.76 -27.31
N LEU A 141 -1.38 -2.87 -27.32
CA LEU A 141 -0.83 -3.52 -26.14
C LEU A 141 0.60 -3.04 -25.82
N ASN A 142 1.30 -2.48 -26.82
CA ASN A 142 2.65 -1.95 -26.64
C ASN A 142 2.62 -0.67 -25.81
N ALA A 143 3.51 -0.61 -24.82
CA ALA A 143 3.81 0.62 -24.11
C ALA A 143 4.91 1.45 -24.82
N ALA A 144 5.82 0.79 -25.54
CA ALA A 144 6.85 1.42 -26.35
C ALA A 144 6.26 1.91 -27.69
N ARG A 145 6.84 2.98 -28.26
CA ARG A 145 6.40 3.57 -29.54
C ARG A 145 6.97 2.86 -30.77
N TYR A 146 8.14 2.25 -30.63
CA TYR A 146 8.84 1.52 -31.69
C TYR A 146 9.75 0.45 -31.07
N ARG A 147 10.16 -0.51 -31.90
CA ARG A 147 11.05 -1.61 -31.51
C ARG A 147 12.41 -1.09 -31.04
N HIS A 148 12.92 -1.62 -29.93
CA HIS A 148 14.18 -1.21 -29.30
C HIS A 148 14.22 0.25 -28.81
N GLU A 149 13.07 0.84 -28.47
CA GLU A 149 13.04 2.14 -27.78
C GLU A 149 13.76 2.05 -26.42
N ASP A 150 14.54 3.08 -26.09
CA ASP A 150 15.20 3.20 -24.78
C ASP A 150 14.18 3.03 -23.63
N PRO A 151 14.32 2.02 -22.75
CA PRO A 151 13.41 1.79 -21.61
C PRO A 151 13.32 2.98 -20.65
N ARG A 152 14.38 3.80 -20.61
CA ARG A 152 14.44 5.05 -19.84
C ARG A 152 13.39 6.06 -20.30
N LYS A 153 13.11 6.13 -21.60
CA LYS A 153 12.04 7.00 -22.11
C LYS A 153 10.70 6.54 -21.58
N LEU A 154 10.44 5.23 -21.55
CA LEU A 154 9.20 4.69 -20.99
C LEU A 154 9.04 5.04 -19.50
N LEU A 155 10.13 4.99 -18.73
CA LEU A 155 10.14 5.33 -17.30
C LEU A 155 9.84 6.82 -17.04
N PHE A 156 10.37 7.74 -17.83
CA PHE A 156 10.22 9.19 -17.54
C PHE A 156 9.09 9.89 -18.32
N THR A 157 8.56 9.27 -19.38
CA THR A 157 7.50 9.87 -20.19
C THR A 157 6.10 9.34 -19.89
N THR A 158 5.99 8.15 -19.28
CA THR A 158 4.69 7.59 -18.91
C THR A 158 4.25 8.05 -17.53
N VAL A 159 2.94 8.22 -17.33
CA VAL A 159 2.37 8.60 -16.03
C VAL A 159 2.74 7.58 -14.94
N PRO A 160 2.59 6.25 -15.13
CA PRO A 160 2.99 5.28 -14.11
C PRO A 160 4.51 5.28 -13.84
N GLY A 161 5.33 5.52 -14.87
CA GLY A 161 6.79 5.57 -14.70
C GLY A 161 7.23 6.76 -13.84
N LEU A 162 6.85 7.98 -14.23
CA LEU A 162 7.27 9.20 -13.53
C LEU A 162 6.73 9.24 -12.08
N THR A 163 5.44 8.93 -11.90
CA THR A 163 4.84 8.86 -10.57
C THR A 163 5.48 7.75 -9.73
N GLY A 164 5.84 6.61 -10.32
CA GLY A 164 6.55 5.51 -9.67
C GLY A 164 7.90 5.93 -9.11
N VAL A 165 8.72 6.62 -9.90
CA VAL A 165 10.03 7.14 -9.45
C VAL A 165 9.86 8.14 -8.31
N CYS A 166 8.93 9.08 -8.43
CA CYS A 166 8.64 10.05 -7.37
C CYS A 166 8.16 9.36 -6.08
N MET A 167 7.30 8.33 -6.17
CA MET A 167 6.84 7.57 -5.01
C MET A 167 7.97 6.83 -4.31
N VAL A 168 8.88 6.20 -5.06
CA VAL A 168 10.04 5.49 -4.50
C VAL A 168 10.95 6.46 -3.74
N LEU A 169 11.19 7.66 -4.29
CA LEU A 169 11.95 8.71 -3.61
C LEU A 169 11.29 9.11 -2.29
N VAL A 170 9.98 9.40 -2.31
CA VAL A 170 9.22 9.77 -1.11
C VAL A 170 9.25 8.65 -0.07
N LEU A 171 9.02 7.40 -0.49
CA LEU A 171 9.07 6.24 0.40
C LEU A 171 10.45 6.07 1.02
N PHE A 172 11.52 6.23 0.23
CA PHE A 172 12.90 6.15 0.72
C PHE A 172 13.19 7.20 1.80
N LEU A 173 12.77 8.46 1.59
CA LEU A 173 12.92 9.53 2.57
C LEU A 173 12.15 9.23 3.86
N MET A 174 10.88 8.81 3.74
CA MET A 174 10.04 8.45 4.88
C MET A 174 10.64 7.32 5.71
N VAL A 175 11.09 6.24 5.06
CA VAL A 175 11.63 5.05 5.73
C VAL A 175 12.96 5.35 6.40
N THR A 176 13.85 6.07 5.72
CA THR A 176 15.15 6.45 6.27
C THR A 176 14.97 7.29 7.53
N ALA A 177 14.14 8.33 7.48
CA ALA A 177 13.85 9.16 8.64
C ALA A 177 13.06 8.44 9.75
N SER A 178 12.38 7.34 9.44
CA SER A 178 11.67 6.51 10.41
C SER A 178 12.56 5.48 11.13
N THR A 179 13.85 5.40 10.78
CA THR A 179 14.82 4.52 11.46
C THR A 179 15.04 4.94 12.92
N TYR A 180 15.43 3.99 13.77
CA TYR A 180 15.66 4.24 15.20
C TYR A 180 16.73 5.31 15.42
N ALA A 181 17.83 5.28 14.67
CA ALA A 181 18.93 6.23 14.80
C ALA A 181 18.47 7.68 14.56
N ILE A 182 17.76 7.95 13.46
CA ILE A 182 17.30 9.30 13.14
C ILE A 182 16.24 9.77 14.14
N ARG A 183 15.29 8.89 14.49
CA ARG A 183 14.22 9.22 15.44
C ARG A 183 14.70 9.57 16.84
N VAL A 184 15.79 8.96 17.30
CA VAL A 184 16.39 9.27 18.60
C VAL A 184 17.25 10.52 18.52
N SER A 185 17.88 10.79 17.37
CA SER A 185 18.68 12.00 17.17
C SER A 185 17.83 13.27 17.00
N SER A 186 16.76 13.20 16.22
CA SER A 186 15.83 14.32 16.01
C SER A 186 14.47 13.78 15.60
N TYR A 187 13.49 13.95 16.48
CA TYR A 187 12.13 13.51 16.22
C TYR A 187 11.42 14.39 15.18
N ASP A 188 11.74 15.68 15.11
CA ASP A 188 11.16 16.61 14.13
C ASP A 188 11.40 16.16 12.70
N ILE A 189 12.63 15.73 12.38
CA ILE A 189 12.97 15.20 11.05
C ILE A 189 12.05 14.03 10.72
N PHE A 190 11.89 13.08 11.65
CA PHE A 190 10.97 11.97 11.49
C PHE A 190 9.54 12.47 11.23
N TRP A 191 9.04 13.42 12.03
CA TRP A 191 7.67 13.88 11.92
C TRP A 191 7.38 14.56 10.58
N TYR A 192 8.23 15.51 10.16
CA TYR A 192 8.03 16.26 8.91
C TYR A 192 8.15 15.35 7.68
N THR A 193 9.18 14.50 7.64
CA THR A 193 9.37 13.56 6.52
C THR A 193 8.28 12.50 6.50
N HIS A 194 7.81 12.01 7.65
CA HIS A 194 6.76 11.01 7.67
C HIS A 194 5.42 11.58 7.17
N ASN A 195 5.12 12.87 7.36
CA ASN A 195 3.95 13.54 6.76
C ASN A 195 3.97 13.58 5.22
N LEU A 196 5.09 13.28 4.56
CA LEU A 196 5.12 13.07 3.11
C LEU A 196 4.21 11.91 2.66
N PHE A 197 3.67 11.10 3.59
CA PHE A 197 2.64 10.12 3.28
C PHE A 197 1.45 10.73 2.52
N PHE A 198 1.05 11.99 2.79
CA PHE A 198 -0.01 12.65 2.03
C PHE A 198 0.35 12.76 0.54
N ILE A 199 1.58 13.16 0.24
CA ILE A 199 2.10 13.25 -1.13
C ILE A 199 2.20 11.85 -1.73
N PHE A 200 2.69 10.87 -0.98
CA PHE A 200 2.74 9.48 -1.41
C PHE A 200 1.37 8.94 -1.84
N TYR A 201 0.31 9.18 -1.06
CA TYR A 201 -1.05 8.74 -1.43
C TYR A 201 -1.62 9.48 -2.64
N MET A 202 -1.34 10.78 -2.79
CA MET A 202 -1.72 11.53 -4.00
C MET A 202 -1.03 10.96 -5.24
N LEU A 203 0.28 10.71 -5.17
CA LEU A 203 1.04 10.09 -6.25
C LEU A 203 0.56 8.66 -6.53
N LEU A 204 0.19 7.90 -5.51
CA LEU A 204 -0.35 6.55 -5.66
C LEU A 204 -1.69 6.53 -6.39
N MET A 205 -2.56 7.52 -6.16
CA MET A 205 -3.80 7.66 -6.96
C MET A 205 -3.51 7.96 -8.43
N LEU A 206 -2.55 8.87 -8.70
CA LEU A 206 -2.14 9.21 -10.07
C LEU A 206 -1.39 8.07 -10.76
N HIS A 207 -0.63 7.28 -10.02
CA HIS A 207 0.16 6.19 -10.58
C HIS A 207 -0.71 5.12 -11.27
N VAL A 208 -1.87 4.84 -10.69
CA VAL A 208 -2.77 3.77 -11.17
C VAL A 208 -3.72 4.27 -12.26
N SER A 209 -3.86 5.60 -12.46
CA SER A 209 -4.73 6.16 -13.50
C SER A 209 -4.17 6.02 -14.92
N GLY A 210 -2.89 5.65 -15.08
CA GLY A 210 -2.23 5.60 -16.39
C GLY A 210 -2.72 4.50 -17.34
N GLY A 211 -3.54 3.55 -16.90
CA GLY A 211 -4.24 2.60 -17.78
C GLY A 211 -3.35 1.75 -18.72
N LEU A 212 -2.05 1.66 -18.46
CA LEU A 212 -1.05 1.14 -19.39
C LEU A 212 -1.23 -0.36 -19.70
N LEU A 213 -1.74 -1.12 -18.74
CA LEU A 213 -1.94 -2.56 -18.89
C LEU A 213 -3.38 -2.85 -19.29
N LYS A 214 -3.52 -3.50 -20.45
CA LYS A 214 -4.80 -3.89 -21.03
C LYS A 214 -5.00 -5.40 -20.97
N TYR A 215 -6.25 -5.83 -20.96
CA TYR A 215 -6.65 -7.23 -21.04
C TYR A 215 -7.53 -7.45 -22.26
N GLN A 216 -7.59 -8.69 -22.75
CA GLN A 216 -8.43 -9.03 -23.89
C GLN A 216 -9.88 -9.19 -23.45
N THR A 217 -10.81 -8.57 -24.18
CA THR A 217 -12.25 -8.62 -23.87
C THR A 217 -13.01 -9.68 -24.68
N ASN A 218 -12.60 -9.95 -25.91
CA ASN A 218 -13.31 -10.82 -26.85
C ASN A 218 -12.76 -12.27 -26.87
N LEU A 219 -12.77 -12.94 -25.72
CA LEU A 219 -12.26 -14.31 -25.62
C LEU A 219 -13.10 -15.35 -26.38
N ASP A 220 -14.41 -15.11 -26.51
CA ASP A 220 -15.32 -16.04 -27.17
C ASP A 220 -15.14 -16.04 -28.70
N THR A 221 -14.87 -14.86 -29.28
CA THR A 221 -14.65 -14.70 -30.73
C THR A 221 -13.18 -14.86 -31.13
N HIS A 222 -12.25 -14.65 -30.20
CA HIS A 222 -10.82 -14.79 -30.41
C HIS A 222 -10.13 -15.51 -29.23
N PRO A 223 -10.19 -16.85 -29.18
CA PRO A 223 -9.50 -17.61 -28.14
C PRO A 223 -7.98 -17.60 -28.38
N PRO A 224 -7.14 -17.59 -27.32
CA PRO A 224 -5.69 -17.67 -27.44
C PRO A 224 -5.23 -18.85 -28.31
N GLY A 225 -4.38 -18.58 -29.30
CA GLY A 225 -3.86 -19.60 -30.21
C GLY A 225 -4.78 -20.00 -31.37
N CYS A 226 -5.84 -19.22 -31.65
CA CYS A 226 -6.64 -19.43 -32.86
C CYS A 226 -5.86 -19.09 -34.14
N MET A 227 -6.18 -19.78 -35.24
CA MET A 227 -5.58 -19.49 -36.56
C MET A 227 -6.45 -18.48 -37.33
N ASN A 228 -5.83 -17.42 -37.83
CA ASN A 228 -6.50 -16.41 -38.67
C ASN A 228 -6.38 -16.81 -40.16
N LEU A 229 -7.49 -17.20 -40.77
CA LEU A 229 -7.53 -17.69 -42.17
C LEU A 229 -7.14 -16.63 -43.21
N ASN A 230 -7.30 -15.33 -42.90
CA ASN A 230 -6.94 -14.26 -43.85
C ASN A 230 -5.43 -14.04 -43.94
N ARG A 231 -4.65 -14.43 -42.92
CA ARG A 231 -3.19 -14.21 -42.88
C ARG A 231 -2.42 -15.32 -43.61
N THR A 232 -2.89 -16.57 -43.53
CA THR A 232 -2.29 -17.71 -44.24
C THR A 232 -2.38 -17.57 -45.76
N ARG A 233 -3.48 -17.02 -46.29
CA ARG A 233 -3.65 -16.81 -47.74
C ARG A 233 -2.65 -15.80 -48.32
N TYR A 234 -2.28 -14.77 -47.55
CA TYR A 234 -1.28 -13.78 -48.00
C TYR A 234 0.14 -14.36 -47.99
N GLN A 235 0.43 -15.27 -47.06
CA GLN A 235 1.74 -15.91 -46.94
C GLN A 235 1.94 -17.01 -48.00
N GLU A 236 0.89 -17.73 -48.38
CA GLU A 236 0.90 -18.64 -49.55
C GLU A 236 1.03 -17.88 -50.88
N VAL A 237 0.35 -16.74 -51.04
CA VAL A 237 0.47 -15.92 -52.26
C VAL A 237 1.86 -15.28 -52.40
N LEU A 238 2.50 -14.89 -51.30
CA LEU A 238 3.87 -14.32 -51.34
C LEU A 238 4.93 -15.40 -51.63
N LEU A 239 4.72 -16.63 -51.14
CA LEU A 239 5.64 -17.76 -51.36
C LEU A 239 5.41 -18.46 -52.72
N GLY A 240 4.22 -18.32 -53.30
CA GLY A 240 3.82 -18.91 -54.59
C GLY A 240 4.33 -18.19 -55.85
N ASN A 241 5.06 -17.08 -55.72
CA ASN A 241 5.56 -16.29 -56.86
C ASN A 241 6.99 -16.68 -57.33
N LEU A 242 7.48 -17.88 -56.98
CA LEU A 242 8.67 -18.46 -57.60
C LEU A 242 8.26 -19.27 -58.84
N PRO A 243 8.72 -18.93 -60.05
CA PRO A 243 8.28 -19.61 -61.26
C PRO A 243 9.01 -20.95 -61.39
N GLN A 244 8.29 -22.06 -61.21
CA GLN A 244 8.74 -23.38 -61.66
C GLN A 244 7.95 -23.80 -62.90
N TYR A 245 8.75 -24.04 -63.94
CA TYR A 245 8.45 -24.42 -65.31
C TYR A 245 8.13 -25.94 -65.39
N PHE A 246 7.35 -26.35 -66.40
CA PHE A 246 7.12 -27.72 -66.96
C PHE A 246 5.73 -28.37 -66.72
N PRO A 247 5.23 -29.20 -67.68
CA PRO A 247 3.93 -28.97 -68.34
C PRO A 247 2.90 -30.12 -68.24
N ASP A 248 1.68 -29.80 -68.69
CA ASP A 248 0.60 -30.62 -69.28
C ASP A 248 0.42 -32.09 -68.89
N SER A 249 -0.75 -32.38 -68.30
CA SER A 249 -1.63 -33.46 -68.79
C SER A 249 -3.09 -33.25 -68.35
N SER A 250 -3.98 -33.71 -69.21
CA SER A 250 -5.38 -33.34 -69.36
C SER A 250 -6.38 -34.14 -68.51
N LEU A 251 -7.54 -33.49 -68.30
CA LEU A 251 -8.90 -34.05 -68.36
C LEU A 251 -9.52 -34.69 -67.11
N GLY A 252 -10.49 -33.95 -66.54
CA GLY A 252 -11.84 -34.47 -66.30
C GLY A 252 -12.17 -34.92 -64.88
N GLY A 253 -13.12 -34.23 -64.26
CA GLY A 253 -13.88 -34.78 -63.12
C GLY A 253 -14.18 -33.79 -62.01
N PHE A 254 -15.14 -32.90 -62.23
CA PHE A 254 -15.82 -32.20 -61.14
C PHE A 254 -16.67 -33.23 -60.38
N SER A 255 -16.29 -33.60 -59.17
CA SER A 255 -17.15 -34.28 -58.20
C SER A 255 -16.57 -34.16 -56.79
N THR A 256 -17.41 -33.62 -55.91
CA THR A 256 -17.42 -33.80 -54.46
C THR A 256 -16.24 -33.25 -53.65
N LEU A 257 -16.49 -32.06 -53.08
CA LEU A 257 -15.89 -31.60 -51.82
C LEU A 257 -16.05 -32.70 -50.76
N GLU A 258 -14.96 -33.43 -50.48
CA GLU A 258 -14.87 -34.23 -49.25
C GLU A 258 -14.79 -33.29 -48.06
N GLU A 259 -15.76 -33.39 -47.15
CA GLU A 259 -15.74 -32.69 -45.87
C GLU A 259 -14.52 -33.15 -45.03
N PRO A 260 -13.70 -32.23 -44.49
CA PRO A 260 -12.64 -32.63 -43.59
C PRO A 260 -13.22 -33.01 -42.23
N ASN A 261 -12.90 -34.25 -41.86
CA ASN A 261 -13.24 -34.97 -40.65
C ASN A 261 -13.06 -34.13 -39.35
N ARG A 262 -14.09 -34.16 -38.51
CA ARG A 262 -14.43 -33.21 -37.43
C ARG A 262 -13.63 -33.37 -36.12
N ASN A 263 -12.38 -33.88 -36.18
CA ASN A 263 -11.64 -34.30 -34.97
C ASN A 263 -10.27 -33.65 -34.72
N THR A 264 -9.98 -32.52 -35.36
CA THR A 264 -8.94 -31.60 -34.85
C THR A 264 -9.61 -30.25 -34.65
N LEU A 265 -9.96 -29.91 -33.41
CA LEU A 265 -10.65 -28.66 -33.06
C LEU A 265 -9.69 -27.47 -33.22
N VAL A 266 -9.27 -27.18 -34.46
CA VAL A 266 -8.56 -25.95 -34.80
C VAL A 266 -9.58 -24.82 -34.68
N LYS A 267 -9.53 -24.10 -33.56
CA LYS A 267 -10.39 -22.93 -33.37
C LYS A 267 -9.94 -21.84 -34.34
N ILE A 268 -10.80 -21.49 -35.28
CA ILE A 268 -10.58 -20.41 -36.25
C ILE A 268 -10.95 -19.08 -35.56
N CYS A 269 -10.11 -18.06 -35.73
CA CYS A 269 -10.42 -16.72 -35.21
C CYS A 269 -11.58 -16.11 -36.02
N VAL A 270 -12.63 -15.64 -35.36
CA VAL A 270 -13.77 -14.98 -36.03
C VAL A 270 -13.54 -13.47 -36.18
N GLU A 271 -12.87 -12.86 -35.20
CA GLU A 271 -12.57 -11.43 -35.15
C GLU A 271 -11.14 -11.19 -34.65
N GLU A 272 -10.60 -9.99 -34.87
CA GLU A 272 -9.32 -9.57 -34.29
C GLU A 272 -9.41 -9.34 -32.76
N PRO A 273 -8.32 -9.54 -32.00
CA PRO A 273 -8.34 -9.35 -30.55
C PRO A 273 -8.55 -7.88 -30.19
N ARG A 274 -9.44 -7.64 -29.21
CA ARG A 274 -9.74 -6.30 -28.66
C ARG A 274 -9.20 -6.18 -27.25
N PHE A 275 -8.53 -5.06 -26.98
CA PHE A 275 -7.89 -4.82 -25.69
C PHE A 275 -8.50 -3.61 -24.97
N GLN A 276 -8.81 -3.78 -23.70
CA GLN A 276 -9.34 -2.70 -22.86
C GLN A 276 -8.43 -2.48 -21.65
N ALA A 277 -8.24 -1.21 -21.28
CA ALA A 277 -7.52 -0.85 -20.06
C ALA A 277 -8.26 -1.37 -18.83
N ASN A 278 -7.51 -1.96 -17.90
CA ASN A 278 -8.07 -2.38 -16.63
C ASN A 278 -8.52 -1.17 -15.81
N PHE A 279 -9.71 -1.25 -15.23
CA PHE A 279 -10.15 -0.24 -14.29
C PHE A 279 -9.22 -0.23 -13.06
N PRO A 280 -8.70 0.93 -12.63
CA PRO A 280 -7.82 1.00 -11.49
C PRO A 280 -8.57 0.43 -10.28
N GLN A 281 -8.09 -0.64 -9.65
CA GLN A 281 -8.75 -1.17 -8.44
C GLN A 281 -8.26 -0.46 -7.18
N THR A 282 -7.07 0.14 -7.23
CA THR A 282 -6.38 0.77 -6.08
C THR A 282 -7.22 1.83 -5.36
N TRP A 283 -8.00 2.64 -6.09
CA TRP A 283 -8.90 3.62 -5.46
C TRP A 283 -9.95 2.98 -4.53
N LEU A 284 -10.46 1.78 -4.85
CA LEU A 284 -11.40 1.06 -3.98
C LEU A 284 -10.73 0.65 -2.67
N TRP A 285 -9.50 0.17 -2.75
CA TRP A 285 -8.73 -0.26 -1.57
C TRP A 285 -8.40 0.91 -0.65
N ILE A 286 -8.03 2.06 -1.21
CA ILE A 286 -7.41 3.14 -0.45
C ILE A 286 -8.40 4.21 -0.02
N SER A 287 -9.42 4.51 -0.83
CA SER A 287 -10.35 5.61 -0.54
C SER A 287 -11.05 5.45 0.82
N GLY A 288 -11.53 4.25 1.16
CA GLY A 288 -12.21 3.99 2.43
C GLY A 288 -11.34 4.31 3.65
N PRO A 289 -10.17 3.65 3.83
CA PRO A 289 -9.26 3.92 4.94
C PRO A 289 -8.72 5.36 4.96
N LEU A 290 -8.47 5.96 3.79
CA LEU A 290 -7.99 7.34 3.70
C LEU A 290 -9.07 8.33 4.17
N CYS A 291 -10.31 8.17 3.72
CA CYS A 291 -11.45 8.99 4.19
C CYS A 291 -11.67 8.82 5.69
N LEU A 292 -11.59 7.60 6.20
CA LEU A 292 -11.70 7.32 7.63
C LEU A 292 -10.59 8.02 8.43
N TYR A 293 -9.34 7.96 7.96
CA TYR A 293 -8.22 8.64 8.58
C TYR A 293 -8.40 10.17 8.56
N CYS A 294 -8.82 10.75 7.43
CA CYS A 294 -9.08 12.18 7.31
C CYS A 294 -10.20 12.65 8.24
N ALA A 295 -11.31 11.91 8.32
CA ALA A 295 -12.41 12.21 9.24
C ALA A 295 -11.97 12.14 10.71
N GLU A 296 -11.16 11.15 11.06
CA GLU A 296 -10.61 10.97 12.40
C GLU A 296 -9.65 12.10 12.79
N ARG A 297 -8.79 12.54 11.84
CA ARG A 297 -7.88 13.66 12.04
C ARG A 297 -8.64 14.99 12.17
N LEU A 298 -9.66 15.22 11.34
CA LEU A 298 -10.55 16.39 11.45
C LEU A 298 -11.26 16.41 12.82
N TYR A 299 -11.81 15.28 13.27
CA TYR A 299 -12.44 15.18 14.59
C TYR A 299 -11.49 15.55 15.73
N ARG A 300 -10.21 15.12 15.67
CA ARG A 300 -9.20 15.51 16.66
C ARG A 300 -8.91 17.00 16.63
N CYS A 301 -8.74 17.58 15.45
CA CYS A 301 -8.49 19.02 15.30
C CYS A 301 -9.64 19.85 15.91
N LEU A 302 -10.89 19.45 15.68
CA LEU A 302 -12.06 20.12 16.26
C LEU A 302 -12.13 19.99 17.79
N ARG A 303 -11.62 18.88 18.36
CA ARG A 303 -11.65 18.62 19.81
C ARG A 303 -10.46 19.21 20.58
N SER A 304 -9.30 19.37 19.95
CA SER A 304 -8.01 19.63 20.63
C SER A 304 -7.76 21.09 21.00
N ASN A 305 -8.58 22.05 20.57
CA ASN A 305 -8.27 23.49 20.65
C ASN A 305 -8.62 24.17 21.99
N LYS A 306 -8.73 23.43 23.09
CA LYS A 306 -8.99 24.05 24.41
C LYS A 306 -7.69 24.19 25.20
N PRO A 307 -7.18 25.42 25.45
CA PRO A 307 -6.01 25.62 26.28
C PRO A 307 -6.27 25.14 27.71
N VAL A 308 -5.19 24.80 28.41
CA VAL A 308 -5.21 24.30 29.78
C VAL A 308 -4.23 25.15 30.58
N THR A 309 -4.62 25.56 31.78
CA THR A 309 -3.75 26.36 32.65
C THR A 309 -2.94 25.43 33.54
N ILE A 310 -1.62 25.61 33.57
CA ILE A 310 -0.73 24.89 34.49
C ILE A 310 -0.74 25.64 35.83
N VAL A 311 -1.07 24.94 36.90
CA VAL A 311 -1.13 25.51 38.26
C VAL A 311 0.22 25.35 38.96
N SER A 312 0.82 24.17 38.89
CA SER A 312 2.12 23.92 39.48
C SER A 312 2.87 22.80 38.78
N VAL A 313 4.20 22.83 38.89
CA VAL A 313 5.10 21.78 38.43
C VAL A 313 6.00 21.40 39.60
N ILE A 314 5.97 20.13 39.99
CA ILE A 314 6.72 19.61 41.13
C ILE A 314 7.71 18.57 40.60
N SER A 315 9.00 18.73 40.92
CA SER A 315 10.02 17.74 40.59
C SER A 315 10.12 16.72 41.72
N HIS A 316 10.06 15.44 41.36
CA HIS A 316 10.25 14.31 42.27
C HIS A 316 11.66 13.71 42.13
N PRO A 317 12.18 13.04 43.18
CA PRO A 317 13.39 12.23 43.07
C PRO A 317 13.20 11.12 42.03
N SER A 318 14.25 10.78 41.27
CA SER A 318 14.25 9.79 40.15
C SER A 318 13.78 10.31 38.78
N ASP A 319 14.05 11.59 38.47
CA ASP A 319 13.78 12.22 37.16
C ASP A 319 12.30 12.21 36.74
N VAL A 320 11.40 12.27 37.73
CA VAL A 320 9.96 12.33 37.54
C VAL A 320 9.45 13.76 37.81
N MET A 321 8.56 14.27 36.97
CA MET A 321 7.86 15.54 37.16
C MET A 321 6.35 15.30 37.30
N GLU A 322 5.75 16.00 38.26
CA GLU A 322 4.32 16.10 38.46
C GLU A 322 3.85 17.46 37.93
N ILE A 323 2.89 17.44 37.01
CA ILE A 323 2.29 18.64 36.43
C ILE A 323 0.83 18.69 36.88
N ARG A 324 0.47 19.78 37.59
CA ARG A 324 -0.91 20.07 37.99
C ARG A 324 -1.54 21.05 37.01
N MET A 325 -2.69 20.68 36.48
CA MET A 325 -3.39 21.41 35.43
C MET A 325 -4.86 21.59 35.78
N VAL A 326 -5.43 22.74 35.40
CA VAL A 326 -6.87 23.02 35.52
C VAL A 326 -7.48 23.19 34.14
N LYS A 327 -8.60 22.50 33.91
CA LYS A 327 -9.36 22.56 32.66
C LYS A 327 -10.84 22.77 32.92
N GLU A 328 -11.39 23.81 32.29
CA GLU A 328 -12.83 24.10 32.37
C GLU A 328 -13.67 22.97 31.79
N ASN A 329 -14.78 22.66 32.46
CA ASN A 329 -15.78 21.67 32.01
C ASN A 329 -15.21 20.26 31.75
N PHE A 330 -14.14 19.87 32.45
CA PHE A 330 -13.49 18.57 32.27
C PHE A 330 -13.82 17.61 33.42
N LYS A 331 -14.64 16.58 33.16
CA LYS A 331 -14.90 15.50 34.12
C LYS A 331 -13.98 14.31 33.83
N ALA A 332 -12.98 14.09 34.67
CA ALA A 332 -12.10 12.94 34.59
C ALA A 332 -12.66 11.74 35.37
N ARG A 333 -12.25 10.53 34.99
CA ARG A 333 -12.48 9.30 35.75
C ARG A 333 -11.13 8.64 36.09
N PRO A 334 -11.02 7.95 37.23
CA PRO A 334 -9.82 7.21 37.58
C PRO A 334 -9.38 6.24 36.46
N GLY A 335 -8.07 6.20 36.17
CA GLY A 335 -7.49 5.32 35.14
C GLY A 335 -7.64 5.81 33.70
N GLN A 336 -8.12 7.03 33.47
CA GLN A 336 -8.07 7.66 32.15
C GLN A 336 -6.68 8.25 31.87
N TYR A 337 -6.37 8.44 30.59
CA TYR A 337 -5.18 9.15 30.14
C TYR A 337 -5.59 10.38 29.32
N ILE A 338 -4.77 11.42 29.36
CA ILE A 338 -4.89 12.64 28.55
C ILE A 338 -3.78 12.67 27.50
N ILE A 339 -3.90 13.60 26.56
CA ILE A 339 -2.88 13.88 25.57
C ILE A 339 -2.52 15.35 25.72
N LEU A 340 -1.25 15.67 25.96
CA LEU A 340 -0.76 17.04 26.07
C LEU A 340 0.03 17.42 24.82
N HIS A 341 -0.15 18.66 24.40
CA HIS A 341 0.60 19.32 23.35
C HIS A 341 1.40 20.45 23.99
N CYS A 342 2.72 20.42 23.86
CA CYS A 342 3.62 21.40 24.46
C CYS A 342 4.44 22.09 23.35
N PRO A 343 3.98 23.25 22.83
CA PRO A 343 4.58 23.89 21.68
C PRO A 343 6.06 24.27 21.85
N SER A 344 6.51 24.48 23.09
CA SER A 344 7.90 24.82 23.42
C SER A 344 8.86 23.64 23.30
N VAL A 345 8.37 22.41 23.38
CA VAL A 345 9.17 21.18 23.18
C VAL A 345 9.02 20.71 21.75
N SER A 346 7.78 20.70 21.25
CA SER A 346 7.48 20.36 19.87
C SER A 346 6.16 20.99 19.47
N ALA A 347 6.19 21.82 18.43
CA ALA A 347 5.03 22.53 17.93
C ALA A 347 3.90 21.61 17.46
N LEU A 348 4.14 20.31 17.30
CA LEU A 348 3.26 19.38 16.59
C LEU A 348 3.06 18.03 17.31
N GLU A 349 3.73 17.80 18.44
CA GLU A 349 3.64 16.53 19.18
C GLU A 349 2.59 16.50 20.28
N ASN A 350 1.99 15.33 20.39
CA ASN A 350 0.91 15.03 21.29
C ASN A 350 1.31 13.79 22.10
N HIS A 351 1.61 13.97 23.37
CA HIS A 351 2.13 12.92 24.26
C HIS A 351 1.02 12.42 25.18
N PRO A 352 0.76 11.11 25.23
CA PRO A 352 -0.23 10.54 26.13
C PRO A 352 0.32 10.41 27.55
N PHE A 353 -0.45 10.84 28.54
CA PHE A 353 -0.11 10.73 29.96
C PHE A 353 -1.28 10.19 30.77
N THR A 354 -1.00 9.29 31.71
CA THR A 354 -2.04 8.74 32.60
C THR A 354 -2.35 9.73 33.71
N LEU A 355 -3.63 9.90 34.02
CA LEU A 355 -4.05 10.72 35.15
C LEU A 355 -3.76 9.97 36.44
N THR A 356 -2.91 10.54 37.29
CA THR A 356 -2.55 9.99 38.60
C THR A 356 -3.57 10.38 39.66
N MET A 357 -4.07 11.62 39.61
CA MET A 357 -5.09 12.13 40.52
C MET A 357 -6.19 12.88 39.77
N VAL A 358 -7.41 12.74 40.28
CA VAL A 358 -8.59 13.48 39.86
C VAL A 358 -9.26 13.99 41.13
N GLY A 359 -9.20 15.30 41.36
CA GLY A 359 -9.75 15.94 42.55
C GLY A 359 -10.54 17.20 42.23
N GLU A 360 -11.60 17.44 43.01
CA GLU A 360 -12.25 18.75 43.17
C GLU A 360 -11.61 19.40 44.41
N GLU A 361 -10.38 19.90 44.30
CA GLU A 361 -9.84 20.76 45.37
C GLU A 361 -10.22 22.21 45.07
N GLN A 362 -10.96 22.85 45.98
CA GLN A 362 -11.16 24.30 45.91
C GLN A 362 -9.90 24.98 46.44
N HIS A 363 -9.04 25.47 45.54
CA HIS A 363 -7.99 26.40 45.91
C HIS A 363 -8.58 27.82 45.83
N GLU A 364 -8.30 28.66 46.82
CA GLU A 364 -9.00 29.93 47.13
C GLU A 364 -9.16 30.93 45.96
N ASP A 365 -8.48 30.73 44.83
CA ASP A 365 -8.50 31.62 43.66
C ASP A 365 -9.04 30.99 42.36
N PHE A 366 -9.33 29.67 42.29
CA PHE A 366 -9.74 29.01 41.04
C PHE A 366 -10.74 27.85 41.24
N GLU A 367 -11.95 28.00 40.69
CA GLU A 367 -12.98 26.96 40.62
C GLU A 367 -12.77 26.09 39.36
N GLY A 368 -12.19 24.89 39.51
CA GLY A 368 -11.92 24.01 38.38
C GLY A 368 -11.48 22.60 38.79
N ASN A 369 -11.62 21.64 37.87
CA ASN A 369 -11.21 20.25 38.12
C ASN A 369 -9.70 20.10 37.94
N TYR A 370 -9.03 19.61 38.97
CA TYR A 370 -7.58 19.41 39.00
C TYR A 370 -7.24 18.09 38.34
N ILE A 371 -6.21 18.15 37.51
CA ILE A 371 -5.67 17.02 36.77
C ILE A 371 -4.20 16.92 37.12
N GLU A 372 -3.82 15.78 37.70
CA GLU A 372 -2.42 15.46 37.97
C GLU A 372 -1.92 14.42 36.98
N SER A 373 -0.74 14.67 36.44
CA SER A 373 -0.02 13.76 35.57
C SER A 373 1.44 13.69 36.02
N VAL A 374 1.93 12.46 36.23
CA VAL A 374 3.30 12.18 36.68
C VAL A 374 4.04 11.48 35.55
N ASP A 375 5.21 11.99 35.16
CA ASP A 375 6.03 11.38 34.10
C ASP A 375 7.54 11.56 34.30
N GLY A 376 8.34 10.68 33.70
CA GLY A 376 9.80 10.77 33.59
C GLY A 376 10.27 11.79 32.55
N LEU A 377 9.73 13.00 32.56
CA LEU A 377 9.86 14.01 31.49
C LEU A 377 11.31 14.48 31.25
N ARG A 378 12.24 14.28 32.18
CA ARG A 378 13.59 14.84 32.06
C ARG A 378 14.39 14.29 30.87
N GLN A 379 14.11 13.08 30.40
CA GLN A 379 14.74 12.53 29.17
C GLN A 379 14.32 13.26 27.89
N TYR A 380 13.14 13.89 27.86
CA TYR A 380 12.66 14.65 26.69
C TYR A 380 13.15 16.10 26.68
N PHE A 381 13.28 16.73 27.85
CA PHE A 381 13.74 18.13 27.97
C PHE A 381 15.27 18.27 27.92
N HIS A 382 16.03 17.27 28.39
CA HIS A 382 17.50 17.34 28.38
C HIS A 382 18.12 17.32 26.97
N PHE A 383 17.36 16.90 25.95
CA PHE A 383 17.80 16.93 24.55
C PHE A 383 17.78 18.33 23.93
N HIS A 384 17.02 19.28 24.50
CA HIS A 384 16.95 20.65 24.00
C HIS A 384 17.88 21.63 24.74
N ASP A 385 18.15 21.39 26.02
CA ASP A 385 19.05 22.26 26.82
C ASP A 385 20.53 22.08 26.46
N THR A 386 20.93 21.02 25.75
CA THR A 386 22.32 20.87 25.29
C THR A 386 22.64 21.65 24.01
N ASN A 387 21.65 22.27 23.35
CA ASN A 387 21.87 23.10 22.15
C ASN A 387 21.71 24.61 22.40
N SER A 388 21.37 25.04 23.62
CA SER A 388 21.28 26.47 23.99
C SER A 388 22.48 26.97 24.79
N ALA A 389 23.49 26.12 25.05
CA ALA A 389 24.78 26.54 25.57
C ALA A 389 25.76 26.75 24.41
N SER A 390 25.60 27.85 23.67
CA SER A 390 26.72 28.47 22.96
C SER A 390 27.31 29.57 23.85
N PRO A 391 28.64 29.66 24.03
CA PRO A 391 29.26 30.91 24.45
C PRO A 391 29.05 32.01 23.42
#